data_AF-A0A0D0HM89-F1
#
_entry.id   AF-A0A0D0HM89-F1
#
_cell.length_a   1.000
_cell.length_b   1.000
_cell.length_c   1.000
_cell.angle_alpha   90.00
_cell.angle_beta   90.00
_cell.angle_gamma   90.00
#
_symmetry.space_group_name_H-M   'P 1'
#
loop_
_entity.id
_entity.type
_entity.pdbx_description
1 polymer ?
#
loop_
_entity_poly.entity_id
_entity_poly.type
_entity_poly.pdbx_seq_one_letter_code
_entity_poly.pdbx_strand_id
1 'polypeptide(L)'
;MKMKKRVLIGSPIHQKASILQLFLTSLEYMNTEGLEVHYLFVDDNESQDAKKILSDFMRRKNTAYILNSTDTQSYICDESTHYWNENLVWKVAHFKNVIIQFALDKKFDYLFLIDSDIVLHPETLQKLIEAEKDIVSNIFWTRWKPNFPELPQVWVFDQYSQYYYKRGERLTEEQIHERHQQFLEMLRKPGIYEVGGLGACTLISRRALQAGVNFNEIKNVSFWGEDRHFCIRAQALGFNLFVDTHYPAFHIYRESDCEKAQEFMIRNIKEKIEKDLFYKIKVAFESIGSFDYEKGYEDLSTAYFSNQMRQRVLDEIQSQLEDNVRRKLRVKANVYGCQVKEISLKGQKGIITFMLENNGVEGGSTFSETFLCESEVIKEGNEWFIHSLSVVDKIGDMDYKIGNTDVSLDYRHNE
;
A
#
# COMPACT_ATOMS: atom_id res chain seq x y z
N MET A 1 -24.83 -9.56 4.99
CA MET A 1 -23.41 -9.39 4.59
C MET A 1 -23.36 -8.39 3.46
N LYS A 2 -22.58 -7.30 3.60
CA LYS A 2 -22.32 -6.36 2.50
C LYS A 2 -21.50 -7.13 1.45
N MET A 3 -21.90 -7.11 0.17
CA MET A 3 -21.09 -7.75 -0.86
C MET A 3 -19.73 -7.05 -0.97
N LYS A 4 -18.64 -7.82 -1.03
CA LYS A 4 -17.29 -7.27 -1.22
C LYS A 4 -17.19 -6.65 -2.60
N LYS A 5 -16.56 -5.47 -2.69
CA LYS A 5 -16.24 -4.84 -3.98
C LYS A 5 -15.20 -5.71 -4.69
N ARG A 6 -15.46 -6.02 -5.97
CA ARG A 6 -14.56 -6.81 -6.82
C ARG A 6 -13.64 -5.88 -7.60
N VAL A 7 -12.34 -6.03 -7.42
CA VAL A 7 -11.33 -5.17 -8.07
C VAL A 7 -10.40 -6.03 -8.93
N LEU A 8 -10.22 -5.62 -10.18
CA LEU A 8 -9.17 -6.16 -11.05
C LEU A 8 -7.96 -5.24 -11.00
N ILE A 9 -6.79 -5.77 -10.66
CA ILE A 9 -5.52 -5.08 -10.85
C ILE A 9 -4.95 -5.54 -12.18
N GLY A 10 -4.74 -4.61 -13.11
CA GLY A 10 -4.29 -4.90 -14.47
C GLY A 10 -2.96 -4.23 -14.78
N SER A 11 -2.04 -4.94 -15.41
CA SER A 11 -0.75 -4.39 -15.85
C SER A 11 -0.28 -5.07 -17.14
N PRO A 12 0.05 -4.32 -18.19
CA PRO A 12 1.05 -4.77 -19.17
C PRO A 12 2.41 -4.92 -18.47
N ILE A 13 3.18 -5.95 -18.80
CA ILE A 13 4.47 -6.23 -18.15
C ILE A 13 5.55 -6.49 -19.19
N HIS A 14 6.48 -5.55 -19.28
CA HIS A 14 7.75 -5.70 -19.98
C HIS A 14 8.83 -5.10 -19.07
N GLN A 15 9.49 -5.92 -18.26
CA GLN A 15 10.32 -5.41 -17.17
C GLN A 15 11.51 -6.30 -16.80
N LYS A 16 12.59 -5.67 -16.31
CA LYS A 16 13.72 -6.36 -15.68
C LYS A 16 13.25 -7.12 -14.43
N ALA A 17 13.85 -8.28 -14.18
CA ALA A 17 13.48 -9.17 -13.07
C ALA A 17 13.51 -8.48 -11.70
N SER A 18 14.51 -7.63 -11.45
CA SER A 18 14.67 -6.88 -10.19
C SER A 18 13.50 -5.93 -9.94
N ILE A 19 13.12 -5.14 -10.95
CA ILE A 19 12.01 -4.18 -10.86
C ILE A 19 10.67 -4.91 -10.74
N LEU A 20 10.46 -5.95 -11.56
CA LEU A 20 9.24 -6.76 -11.50
C LEU A 20 9.03 -7.41 -10.12
N GLN A 21 10.10 -7.86 -9.47
CA GLN A 21 10.03 -8.42 -8.12
C GLN A 21 9.54 -7.37 -7.11
N LEU A 22 10.03 -6.13 -7.19
CA LEU A 22 9.60 -5.02 -6.31
C LEU A 22 8.13 -4.67 -6.55
N PHE A 23 7.72 -4.52 -7.82
CA PHE A 23 6.33 -4.30 -8.22
C PHE A 23 5.39 -5.35 -7.63
N LEU A 24 5.62 -6.64 -7.93
CA LEU A 24 4.76 -7.73 -7.46
C LEU A 24 4.76 -7.87 -5.93
N THR A 25 5.90 -7.63 -5.27
CA THR A 25 5.97 -7.65 -3.80
C THR A 25 5.11 -6.54 -3.21
N SER A 26 5.12 -5.34 -3.78
CA SER A 26 4.24 -4.25 -3.32
C SER A 26 2.76 -4.63 -3.44
N LEU A 27 2.36 -5.33 -4.52
CA LEU A 27 1.00 -5.84 -4.71
C LEU A 27 0.60 -6.90 -3.68
N GLU A 28 1.54 -7.77 -3.26
CA GLU A 28 1.28 -8.82 -2.25
C GLU A 28 1.00 -8.26 -0.85
N TYR A 29 1.51 -7.07 -0.55
CA TYR A 29 1.39 -6.41 0.76
C TYR A 29 0.37 -5.27 0.80
N MET A 30 -0.34 -5.01 -0.31
CA MET A 30 -1.44 -4.05 -0.30
C MET A 30 -2.56 -4.45 0.67
N ASN A 31 -3.12 -3.46 1.35
CA ASN A 31 -4.34 -3.61 2.12
C ASN A 31 -5.51 -3.90 1.17
N THR A 32 -6.07 -5.10 1.29
CA THR A 32 -7.21 -5.59 0.49
C THR A 32 -8.39 -5.98 1.37
N GLU A 33 -8.42 -5.50 2.62
CA GLU A 33 -9.50 -5.77 3.56
C GLU A 33 -10.86 -5.37 2.97
N GLY A 34 -11.86 -6.24 3.10
CA GLY A 34 -13.19 -6.01 2.54
C GLY A 34 -13.28 -6.08 1.00
N LEU A 35 -12.19 -6.34 0.29
CA LEU A 35 -12.14 -6.44 -1.17
C LEU A 35 -12.00 -7.89 -1.66
N GLU A 36 -12.47 -8.15 -2.88
CA GLU A 36 -12.15 -9.35 -3.64
C GLU A 36 -11.23 -8.94 -4.80
N VAL A 37 -9.94 -9.22 -4.67
CA VAL A 37 -8.91 -8.75 -5.62
C VAL A 37 -8.49 -9.88 -6.58
N HIS A 38 -8.52 -9.55 -7.86
CA HIS A 38 -8.02 -10.38 -8.96
C HIS A 38 -6.91 -9.63 -9.69
N TYR A 39 -6.06 -10.37 -10.40
CA TYR A 39 -4.95 -9.80 -11.16
C TYR A 39 -5.01 -10.26 -12.61
N LEU A 40 -4.75 -9.36 -13.55
CA LEU A 40 -4.56 -9.70 -14.97
C LEU A 40 -3.30 -9.04 -15.49
N PHE A 41 -2.34 -9.86 -15.90
CA PHE A 41 -1.09 -9.39 -16.44
C PHE A 41 -0.95 -9.77 -17.91
N VAL A 42 -0.57 -8.80 -18.75
CA VAL A 42 -0.19 -9.09 -20.13
C VAL A 42 1.33 -9.23 -20.15
N ASP A 43 1.82 -10.47 -20.27
CA ASP A 43 3.25 -10.77 -20.29
C ASP A 43 3.84 -10.47 -21.67
N ASP A 44 4.61 -9.39 -21.74
CA ASP A 44 5.39 -8.96 -22.89
C ASP A 44 6.89 -9.00 -22.58
N ASN A 45 7.31 -9.72 -21.52
CA ASN A 45 8.71 -9.80 -21.13
C ASN A 45 9.55 -10.55 -22.17
N GLU A 46 10.80 -10.14 -22.33
CA GLU A 46 11.80 -10.90 -23.08
C GLU A 46 12.60 -11.85 -22.18
N SER A 47 12.92 -11.41 -20.96
CA SER A 47 13.72 -12.17 -20.00
C SER A 47 12.98 -13.40 -19.44
N GLN A 48 13.63 -14.57 -19.48
CA GLN A 48 13.11 -15.78 -18.86
C GLN A 48 12.97 -15.66 -17.33
N ASP A 49 13.84 -14.89 -16.68
CA ASP A 49 13.75 -14.66 -15.24
C ASP A 49 12.50 -13.84 -14.87
N ALA A 50 12.18 -12.81 -15.65
CA ALA A 50 10.97 -12.02 -15.47
C ALA A 50 9.70 -12.88 -15.67
N LYS A 51 9.67 -13.71 -16.72
CA LYS A 51 8.57 -14.67 -16.97
C LYS A 51 8.40 -15.66 -15.82
N LYS A 52 9.51 -16.17 -15.27
CA LYS A 52 9.50 -17.07 -14.13
C LYS A 52 8.94 -16.38 -12.88
N ILE A 53 9.37 -15.17 -12.57
CA ILE A 53 8.86 -14.37 -11.45
C ILE A 53 7.34 -14.18 -11.56
N LEU A 54 6.84 -13.85 -12.76
CA LEU A 54 5.41 -13.65 -13.00
C LEU A 54 4.62 -14.97 -12.86
N SER A 55 5.16 -16.06 -13.39
CA SER A 55 4.59 -17.41 -13.24
C SER A 55 4.55 -17.85 -11.77
N ASP A 56 5.60 -17.54 -11.00
CA ASP A 56 5.68 -17.87 -9.57
C ASP A 56 4.63 -17.09 -8.77
N PHE A 57 4.40 -15.82 -9.09
CA PHE A 57 3.32 -15.02 -8.50
C PHE A 57 1.94 -15.64 -8.78
N MET A 58 1.68 -16.04 -10.02
CA MET A 58 0.44 -16.74 -10.39
C MET A 58 0.22 -18.02 -9.57
N ARG A 59 1.26 -18.84 -9.39
CA ARG A 59 1.14 -20.07 -8.61
C ARG A 59 0.79 -19.79 -7.15
N ARG A 60 1.18 -18.63 -6.61
CA ARG A 60 0.83 -18.19 -5.24
C ARG A 60 -0.56 -17.55 -5.14
N LYS A 61 -1.12 -17.03 -6.23
CA LYS A 61 -2.39 -16.28 -6.26
C LYS A 61 -3.39 -16.94 -7.21
N ASN A 62 -4.34 -17.69 -6.65
CA ASN A 62 -5.40 -18.37 -7.41
C ASN A 62 -6.34 -17.41 -8.18
N THR A 63 -6.33 -16.11 -7.90
CA THR A 63 -7.09 -15.06 -8.60
C THR A 63 -6.26 -14.28 -9.64
N ALA A 64 -5.06 -14.74 -9.98
CA ALA A 64 -4.20 -14.13 -10.99
C ALA A 64 -4.30 -14.83 -12.35
N TYR A 65 -4.30 -14.04 -13.43
CA TYR A 65 -4.34 -14.48 -14.81
C TYR A 65 -3.17 -13.85 -15.60
N ILE A 66 -2.54 -14.61 -16.50
CA ILE A 66 -1.56 -14.10 -17.47
C ILE A 66 -2.10 -14.30 -18.88
N LEU A 67 -1.97 -13.27 -19.72
CA LEU A 67 -2.11 -13.34 -21.16
C LEU A 67 -0.72 -13.13 -21.78
N ASN A 68 -0.26 -14.07 -22.59
CA ASN A 68 1.00 -13.88 -23.31
C ASN A 68 0.79 -12.95 -24.50
N SER A 69 1.67 -11.96 -24.64
CA SER A 69 1.77 -11.17 -25.86
C SER A 69 2.15 -12.05 -27.05
N THR A 70 1.43 -11.93 -28.15
CA THR A 70 1.77 -12.59 -29.43
C THR A 70 2.59 -11.67 -30.35
N ASP A 71 2.95 -10.47 -29.90
CA ASP A 71 3.54 -9.41 -30.73
C ASP A 71 5.05 -9.24 -30.46
N THR A 72 5.88 -9.54 -31.46
CA THR A 72 7.34 -9.69 -31.36
C THR A 72 8.14 -8.37 -31.47
N GLN A 73 7.51 -7.21 -31.31
CA GLN A 73 8.21 -5.92 -31.43
C GLN A 73 9.09 -5.62 -30.20
N SER A 74 10.37 -5.32 -30.43
CA SER A 74 11.39 -5.05 -29.41
C SER A 74 11.21 -3.67 -28.77
N TYR A 75 11.10 -3.62 -27.44
CA TYR A 75 11.16 -2.41 -26.64
C TYR A 75 12.60 -2.20 -26.13
N ILE A 76 13.19 -1.03 -26.38
CA ILE A 76 14.58 -0.70 -25.98
C ILE A 76 14.56 0.42 -24.95
N CYS A 77 15.13 0.16 -23.78
CA CYS A 77 15.25 1.10 -22.66
C CYS A 77 16.70 1.15 -22.15
N ASP A 78 17.24 2.35 -21.94
CA ASP A 78 18.55 2.56 -21.29
C ASP A 78 18.42 3.40 -20.00
N GLU A 79 19.52 3.62 -19.26
CA GLU A 79 19.56 4.38 -17.99
C GLU A 79 19.13 5.85 -18.11
N SER A 80 19.08 6.38 -19.35
CA SER A 80 18.86 7.80 -19.63
C SER A 80 17.49 8.08 -20.24
N THR A 81 16.97 7.20 -21.12
CA THR A 81 15.76 7.44 -21.92
C THR A 81 15.08 6.13 -22.35
N HIS A 82 13.75 6.13 -22.35
CA HIS A 82 12.94 5.09 -22.98
C HIS A 82 12.75 5.45 -24.48
N TYR A 83 13.15 4.59 -25.42
CA TYR A 83 12.95 4.84 -26.85
C TYR A 83 11.56 4.37 -27.28
N TRP A 84 10.55 5.20 -27.03
CA TRP A 84 9.20 4.94 -27.47
C TRP A 84 9.04 5.28 -28.98
N ASN A 85 8.71 4.27 -29.79
CA ASN A 85 8.21 4.49 -31.14
C ASN A 85 6.67 4.42 -31.16
N GLU A 86 6.05 4.94 -32.22
CA GLU A 86 4.59 5.01 -32.35
C GLU A 86 3.91 3.64 -32.21
N ASN A 87 4.51 2.58 -32.75
CA ASN A 87 3.95 1.23 -32.66
C ASN A 87 3.94 0.69 -31.22
N LEU A 88 4.97 0.99 -30.43
CA LEU A 88 5.06 0.58 -29.02
C LEU A 88 3.96 1.22 -28.17
N VAL A 89 3.67 2.51 -28.41
CA VAL A 89 2.56 3.22 -27.72
C VAL A 89 1.23 2.52 -28.00
N TRP A 90 0.95 2.21 -29.27
CA TRP A 90 -0.31 1.56 -29.64
C TRP A 90 -0.39 0.09 -29.23
N LYS A 91 0.75 -0.59 -29.13
CA LYS A 91 0.85 -1.94 -28.53
C LYS A 91 0.44 -1.90 -27.05
N VAL A 92 0.97 -0.96 -26.27
CA VAL A 92 0.57 -0.76 -24.86
C VAL A 92 -0.92 -0.39 -24.76
N ALA A 93 -1.41 0.50 -25.62
CA ALA A 93 -2.82 0.84 -25.70
C ALA A 93 -3.71 -0.39 -25.93
N HIS A 94 -3.30 -1.29 -26.84
CA HIS A 94 -3.99 -2.55 -27.09
C HIS A 94 -4.03 -3.44 -25.84
N PHE A 95 -2.91 -3.61 -25.14
CA PHE A 95 -2.86 -4.38 -23.90
C PHE A 95 -3.78 -3.81 -22.82
N LYS A 96 -3.75 -2.49 -22.60
CA LYS A 96 -4.65 -1.81 -21.66
C LYS A 96 -6.13 -2.02 -22.05
N ASN A 97 -6.46 -2.01 -23.34
CA ASN A 97 -7.83 -2.28 -23.82
C ASN A 97 -8.27 -3.74 -23.62
N VAL A 98 -7.37 -4.71 -23.80
CA VAL A 98 -7.66 -6.13 -23.48
C VAL A 98 -7.99 -6.29 -21.99
N ILE A 99 -7.24 -5.60 -21.12
CA ILE A 99 -7.49 -5.60 -19.67
C ILE A 99 -8.86 -4.97 -19.36
N ILE A 100 -9.21 -3.85 -19.98
CA ILE A 100 -10.54 -3.22 -19.86
C ILE A 100 -11.65 -4.21 -20.25
N GLN A 101 -11.49 -4.90 -21.39
CA GLN A 101 -12.49 -5.86 -21.85
C GLN A 101 -12.68 -7.01 -20.86
N PHE A 102 -11.59 -7.55 -20.32
CA PHE A 102 -11.66 -8.58 -19.28
C PHE A 102 -12.38 -8.07 -18.02
N ALA A 103 -12.11 -6.82 -17.60
CA ALA A 103 -12.77 -6.20 -16.46
C ALA A 103 -14.30 -6.13 -16.66
N LEU A 104 -14.73 -5.74 -17.86
CA LEU A 104 -16.14 -5.65 -18.26
C LEU A 104 -16.81 -7.04 -18.30
N ASP A 105 -16.19 -8.01 -18.99
CA ASP A 105 -16.73 -9.36 -19.18
C ASP A 105 -16.93 -10.08 -17.84
N LYS A 106 -15.95 -9.93 -16.93
CA LYS A 106 -15.97 -10.50 -15.59
C LYS A 106 -16.71 -9.64 -14.57
N LYS A 107 -17.29 -8.52 -15.00
CA LYS A 107 -18.16 -7.66 -14.18
C LYS A 107 -17.46 -7.19 -12.90
N PHE A 108 -16.23 -6.72 -13.00
CA PHE A 108 -15.56 -6.06 -11.86
C PHE A 108 -16.20 -4.71 -11.54
N ASP A 109 -16.10 -4.29 -10.27
CA ASP A 109 -16.59 -2.99 -9.82
C ASP A 109 -15.57 -1.88 -10.09
N TYR A 110 -14.29 -2.23 -10.08
CA TYR A 110 -13.18 -1.34 -10.41
C TYR A 110 -12.08 -2.08 -11.19
N LEU A 111 -11.41 -1.36 -12.09
CA LEU A 111 -10.13 -1.72 -12.67
C LEU A 111 -9.07 -0.77 -12.10
N PHE A 112 -8.08 -1.30 -11.40
CA PHE A 112 -6.86 -0.57 -11.06
C PHE A 112 -5.78 -0.90 -12.09
N LEU A 113 -5.60 -0.02 -13.07
CA LEU A 113 -4.63 -0.18 -14.14
C LEU A 113 -3.30 0.46 -13.70
N ILE A 114 -2.25 -0.34 -13.62
CA ILE A 114 -0.96 0.08 -13.09
C ILE A 114 0.20 -0.39 -13.99
N ASP A 115 1.23 0.43 -14.12
CA ASP A 115 2.46 0.11 -14.84
C ASP A 115 3.44 -0.67 -13.94
N SER A 116 4.21 -1.58 -14.55
CA SER A 116 5.04 -2.58 -13.84
C SER A 116 6.34 -2.04 -13.22
N ASP A 117 6.57 -0.73 -13.27
CA ASP A 117 7.68 0.02 -12.64
C ASP A 117 7.25 0.85 -11.42
N ILE A 118 6.00 0.68 -10.96
CA ILE A 118 5.45 1.43 -9.83
C ILE A 118 5.40 0.59 -8.55
N VAL A 119 6.05 1.04 -7.49
CA VAL A 119 5.97 0.43 -6.16
C VAL A 119 4.97 1.18 -5.30
N LEU A 120 3.93 0.48 -4.85
CA LEU A 120 2.80 1.07 -4.14
C LEU A 120 3.01 1.15 -2.62
N HIS A 121 2.35 2.13 -2.01
CA HIS A 121 2.12 2.14 -0.58
C HIS A 121 1.01 1.12 -0.23
N PRO A 122 1.07 0.42 0.91
CA PRO A 122 0.08 -0.61 1.25
C PRO A 122 -1.37 -0.12 1.26
N GLU A 123 -1.62 1.13 1.68
CA GLU A 123 -2.96 1.73 1.74
C GLU A 123 -3.47 2.35 0.43
N THR A 124 -2.69 2.32 -0.66
CA THR A 124 -3.06 2.99 -1.92
C THR A 124 -4.43 2.54 -2.43
N LEU A 125 -4.68 1.23 -2.51
CA LEU A 125 -5.92 0.72 -3.12
C LEU A 125 -7.17 1.11 -2.33
N GLN A 126 -7.12 1.01 -1.00
CA GLN A 126 -8.22 1.45 -0.14
C GLN A 126 -8.50 2.92 -0.37
N LYS A 127 -7.45 3.75 -0.35
CA LYS A 127 -7.58 5.19 -0.47
C LYS A 127 -8.19 5.65 -1.80
N LEU A 128 -7.79 5.02 -2.90
CA LEU A 128 -8.38 5.30 -4.23
C LEU A 128 -9.85 4.92 -4.30
N ILE A 129 -10.27 3.83 -3.66
CA ILE A 129 -11.68 3.40 -3.62
C ILE A 129 -12.52 4.33 -2.72
N GLU A 130 -11.97 4.77 -1.58
CA GLU A 130 -12.58 5.74 -0.66
C GLU A 130 -12.77 7.12 -1.28
N ALA A 131 -11.97 7.49 -2.29
CA ALA A 131 -12.11 8.76 -2.99
C ALA A 131 -13.46 8.90 -3.74
N GLU A 132 -14.15 7.77 -3.99
CA GLU A 132 -15.44 7.71 -4.68
C GLU A 132 -15.45 8.46 -6.03
N LYS A 133 -14.32 8.42 -6.74
CA LYS A 133 -14.18 8.98 -8.09
C LYS A 133 -14.29 7.89 -9.12
N ASP A 134 -14.88 8.24 -10.26
CA ASP A 134 -14.98 7.32 -11.39
C ASP A 134 -13.62 7.04 -12.04
N ILE A 135 -12.72 8.04 -12.06
CA ILE A 135 -11.35 7.91 -12.56
C ILE A 135 -10.42 8.70 -11.65
N VAL A 136 -9.51 8.00 -10.97
CA VAL A 136 -8.54 8.62 -10.06
C VAL A 136 -7.19 7.92 -10.15
N SER A 137 -6.10 8.67 -10.30
CA SER A 137 -4.75 8.14 -10.25
C SER A 137 -4.12 8.32 -8.88
N ASN A 138 -3.22 7.40 -8.49
CA ASN A 138 -2.33 7.64 -7.37
C ASN A 138 -1.09 8.37 -7.88
N ILE A 139 -0.69 9.46 -7.22
CA ILE A 139 0.45 10.27 -7.64
C ILE A 139 1.76 9.51 -7.52
N PHE A 140 2.68 9.75 -8.45
CA PHE A 140 4.10 9.45 -8.29
C PHE A 140 4.93 10.53 -8.96
N TRP A 141 6.20 10.62 -8.58
CA TRP A 141 7.10 11.68 -9.01
C TRP A 141 8.30 11.09 -9.74
N THR A 142 8.65 11.67 -10.88
CA THR A 142 9.71 11.13 -11.75
C THR A 142 10.79 12.16 -11.99
N ARG A 143 12.05 11.77 -11.76
CA ARG A 143 13.23 12.52 -12.20
C ARG A 143 13.74 11.94 -13.51
N TRP A 144 13.26 12.46 -14.64
CA TRP A 144 13.61 11.96 -15.98
C TRP A 144 15.10 12.10 -16.32
N LYS A 145 15.76 13.15 -15.85
CA LYS A 145 17.20 13.39 -16.02
C LYS A 145 17.85 13.74 -14.69
N PRO A 146 19.12 13.36 -14.44
CA PRO A 146 19.80 13.59 -13.16
C PRO A 146 19.73 15.03 -12.66
N ASN A 147 19.79 16.02 -13.56
CA ASN A 147 19.79 17.44 -13.22
C ASN A 147 18.40 18.11 -13.32
N PHE A 148 17.33 17.34 -13.53
CA PHE A 148 15.97 17.87 -13.65
C PHE A 148 15.23 17.72 -12.32
N PRO A 149 14.28 18.62 -12.01
CA PRO A 149 13.38 18.42 -10.88
C PRO A 149 12.52 17.18 -11.10
N GLU A 150 12.03 16.62 -10.00
CA GLU A 150 10.97 15.62 -10.07
C GLU A 150 9.66 16.26 -10.49
N LEU A 151 8.98 15.67 -11.48
CA LEU A 151 7.67 16.10 -11.92
C LEU A 151 6.64 14.98 -11.76
N PRO A 152 5.38 15.30 -11.44
CA PRO A 152 4.33 14.31 -11.24
C PRO A 152 3.80 13.84 -12.60
N GLN A 153 3.25 12.63 -12.68
CA GLN A 153 2.74 12.08 -13.95
C GLN A 153 1.48 12.80 -14.48
N VAL A 154 0.86 13.66 -13.69
CA VAL A 154 -0.39 14.36 -14.01
C VAL A 154 -0.17 15.77 -14.57
N TRP A 155 -1.15 16.30 -15.27
CA TRP A 155 -1.11 17.64 -15.87
C TRP A 155 -2.48 18.32 -15.90
N VAL A 156 -2.49 19.62 -16.21
CA VAL A 156 -3.70 20.46 -16.25
C VAL A 156 -4.24 20.57 -17.68
N PHE A 157 -3.38 20.78 -18.69
CA PHE A 157 -3.82 21.01 -20.07
C PHE A 157 -2.93 20.31 -21.11
N ASP A 158 -3.56 20.00 -22.25
CA ASP A 158 -2.91 19.54 -23.48
C ASP A 158 -1.99 18.32 -23.27
N GLN A 159 -0.74 18.42 -23.72
CA GLN A 159 0.22 17.31 -23.69
C GLN A 159 0.77 17.05 -22.28
N TYR A 160 1.17 18.12 -21.57
CA TYR A 160 1.75 18.05 -20.22
C TYR A 160 1.87 19.43 -19.54
N SER A 161 0.97 20.38 -19.82
CA SER A 161 1.03 21.70 -19.18
C SER A 161 0.61 21.58 -17.72
N GLN A 162 1.52 21.91 -16.80
CA GLN A 162 1.34 21.76 -15.35
C GLN A 162 1.01 23.09 -14.65
N TYR A 163 0.25 23.94 -15.32
CA TYR A 163 -0.21 25.21 -14.77
C TYR A 163 -1.56 25.55 -15.36
N TYR A 164 -2.38 26.27 -14.60
CA TYR A 164 -3.69 26.68 -15.07
C TYR A 164 -3.61 27.97 -15.91
N TYR A 165 -4.37 28.02 -17.00
CA TYR A 165 -4.61 29.22 -17.78
C TYR A 165 -6.03 29.18 -18.37
N LYS A 166 -6.62 30.37 -18.58
CA LYS A 166 -7.91 30.50 -19.27
C LYS A 166 -7.71 30.53 -20.78
N ARG A 167 -8.69 30.05 -21.54
CA ARG A 167 -8.64 30.14 -23.01
C ARG A 167 -8.47 31.59 -23.45
N GLY A 168 -7.41 31.86 -24.21
CA GLY A 168 -7.06 33.20 -24.70
C GLY A 168 -6.26 34.05 -23.71
N GLU A 169 -6.00 33.56 -22.49
CA GLU A 169 -5.10 34.21 -21.54
C GLU A 169 -3.66 34.15 -22.08
N ARG A 170 -2.95 35.28 -22.01
CA ARG A 170 -1.52 35.36 -22.31
C ARG A 170 -0.78 35.58 -21.00
N LEU A 171 0.07 34.63 -20.64
CA LEU A 171 0.87 34.68 -19.42
C LEU A 171 2.30 35.09 -19.75
N THR A 172 2.92 35.86 -18.86
CA THR A 172 4.37 36.05 -18.86
C THR A 172 5.07 34.78 -18.39
N GLU A 173 6.37 34.65 -18.66
CA GLU A 173 7.17 33.51 -18.18
C GLU A 173 7.18 33.43 -16.64
N GLU A 174 7.21 34.58 -15.95
CA GLU A 174 7.12 34.65 -14.49
C GLU A 174 5.79 34.11 -13.97
N GLN A 175 4.67 34.47 -14.59
CA GLN A 175 3.35 33.95 -14.22
C GLN A 175 3.21 32.45 -14.49
N ILE A 176 3.79 31.95 -15.58
CA ILE A 176 3.83 30.51 -15.87
C ILE A 176 4.63 29.80 -14.79
N HIS A 177 5.79 30.33 -14.43
CA HIS A 177 6.63 29.75 -13.39
C HIS A 177 5.92 29.72 -12.03
N GLU A 178 5.32 30.83 -11.61
CA GLU A 178 4.58 30.92 -10.36
C GLU A 178 3.42 29.92 -10.29
N ARG A 179 2.58 29.87 -11.33
CA ARG A 179 1.44 28.95 -11.39
C ARG A 179 1.87 27.48 -11.47
N HIS A 180 3.00 27.19 -12.13
CA HIS A 180 3.58 25.85 -12.13
C HIS A 180 4.02 25.44 -10.74
N GLN A 181 4.74 26.31 -10.01
CA GLN A 181 5.12 26.02 -8.62
C GLN A 181 3.90 25.80 -7.72
N GLN A 182 2.87 26.65 -7.83
CA GLN A 182 1.62 26.48 -7.10
C GLN A 182 0.97 25.11 -7.35
N PHE A 183 0.96 24.64 -8.60
CA PHE A 183 0.45 23.30 -8.94
C PHE A 183 1.29 22.18 -8.31
N LEU A 184 2.61 22.28 -8.35
CA LEU A 184 3.49 21.29 -7.74
C LEU A 184 3.35 21.26 -6.20
N GLU A 185 3.30 22.42 -5.56
CA GLU A 185 3.11 22.55 -4.11
C GLU A 185 1.75 22.01 -3.66
N MET A 186 0.68 22.25 -4.43
CA MET A 186 -0.63 21.66 -4.20
C MET A 186 -0.55 20.13 -4.18
N LEU A 187 0.12 19.54 -5.17
CA LEU A 187 0.24 18.08 -5.30
C LEU A 187 1.14 17.43 -4.23
N ARG A 188 1.98 18.21 -3.53
CA ARG A 188 2.77 17.73 -2.40
C ARG A 188 1.98 17.67 -1.09
N LYS A 189 0.78 18.25 -1.03
CA LYS A 189 -0.11 18.18 0.13
C LYS A 189 -1.10 17.03 -0.03
N PRO A 190 -1.24 16.12 0.96
CA PRO A 190 -2.24 15.04 0.91
C PRO A 190 -3.65 15.56 0.60
N GLY A 191 -4.28 15.01 -0.43
CA GLY A 191 -5.58 15.42 -0.91
C GLY A 191 -6.00 14.69 -2.18
N ILE A 192 -7.21 15.01 -2.65
CA ILE A 192 -7.74 14.56 -3.95
C ILE A 192 -7.95 15.82 -4.79
N TYR A 193 -7.25 15.93 -5.92
CA TYR A 193 -7.29 17.11 -6.78
C TYR A 193 -7.79 16.76 -8.17
N GLU A 194 -8.55 17.67 -8.78
CA GLU A 194 -8.94 17.54 -10.18
C GLU A 194 -7.76 17.90 -11.10
N VAL A 195 -7.57 17.11 -12.16
CA VAL A 195 -6.50 17.28 -13.15
C VAL A 195 -7.07 17.16 -14.57
N GLY A 196 -6.33 17.66 -15.56
CA GLY A 196 -6.71 17.53 -16.97
C GLY A 196 -6.22 16.25 -17.65
N GLY A 197 -5.22 15.60 -17.06
CA GLY A 197 -4.79 14.28 -17.51
C GLY A 197 -3.93 13.54 -16.49
N LEU A 198 -3.92 12.23 -16.66
CA LEU A 198 -3.33 11.23 -15.77
C LEU A 198 -2.95 9.97 -16.58
N GLY A 199 -2.26 9.04 -15.94
CA GLY A 199 -1.81 7.79 -16.56
C GLY A 199 -1.14 6.87 -15.55
N ALA A 200 -0.66 5.72 -16.04
CA ALA A 200 0.21 4.73 -15.36
C ALA A 200 -0.25 4.10 -14.03
N CYS A 201 -1.03 4.75 -13.18
CA CYS A 201 -1.44 4.23 -11.87
C CYS A 201 -2.87 4.71 -11.55
N THR A 202 -3.86 4.15 -12.24
CA THR A 202 -5.22 4.71 -12.35
C THR A 202 -6.29 3.70 -11.98
N LEU A 203 -7.12 4.05 -10.99
CA LEU A 203 -8.36 3.35 -10.67
C LEU A 203 -9.50 3.89 -11.54
N ILE A 204 -10.22 2.98 -12.18
CA ILE A 204 -11.33 3.25 -13.10
C ILE A 204 -12.55 2.48 -12.60
N SER A 205 -13.65 3.19 -12.35
CA SER A 205 -14.91 2.58 -11.91
C SER A 205 -15.57 1.81 -13.03
N ARG A 206 -16.41 0.84 -12.67
CA ARG A 206 -17.30 0.15 -13.60
C ARG A 206 -18.13 1.10 -14.45
N ARG A 207 -18.60 2.22 -13.88
CA ARG A 207 -19.39 3.21 -14.61
C ARG A 207 -18.58 3.82 -15.76
N ALA A 208 -17.33 4.20 -15.51
CA ALA A 208 -16.44 4.71 -16.55
C ALA A 208 -16.13 3.65 -17.61
N LEU A 209 -15.82 2.41 -17.19
CA LEU A 209 -15.59 1.29 -18.11
C LEU A 209 -16.79 1.04 -19.03
N GLN A 210 -18.02 0.99 -18.47
CA GLN A 210 -19.25 0.76 -19.23
C GLN A 210 -19.62 1.92 -20.16
N ALA A 211 -19.20 3.15 -19.83
CA ALA A 211 -19.38 4.30 -20.70
C ALA A 211 -18.45 4.29 -21.93
N GLY A 212 -17.44 3.41 -21.95
CA GLY A 212 -16.58 3.19 -23.12
C GLY A 212 -15.25 3.93 -23.08
N VAL A 213 -14.74 4.30 -21.90
CA VAL A 213 -13.34 4.76 -21.79
C VAL A 213 -12.40 3.65 -22.28
N ASN A 214 -11.40 4.04 -23.06
CA ASN A 214 -10.41 3.13 -23.65
C ASN A 214 -9.19 3.94 -24.11
N PHE A 215 -8.14 3.24 -24.55
CA PHE A 215 -6.87 3.81 -24.97
C PHE A 215 -6.70 3.89 -26.49
N ASN A 216 -7.76 3.60 -27.28
CA ASN A 216 -7.66 3.71 -28.75
C ASN A 216 -7.31 5.14 -29.17
N GLU A 217 -6.62 5.27 -30.29
CA GLU A 217 -6.38 6.56 -30.92
C GLU A 217 -7.69 7.29 -31.21
N ILE A 218 -7.65 8.62 -31.07
CA ILE A 218 -8.71 9.53 -31.51
C ILE A 218 -8.18 10.21 -32.76
N LYS A 219 -8.79 9.92 -33.92
CA LYS A 219 -8.25 10.27 -35.25
C LYS A 219 -7.97 11.76 -35.49
N ASN A 220 -8.59 12.67 -34.74
CA ASN A 220 -8.40 14.12 -34.87
C ASN A 220 -7.62 14.75 -33.70
N VAL A 221 -6.98 13.94 -32.87
CA VAL A 221 -6.12 14.37 -31.76
C VAL A 221 -4.69 13.97 -32.11
N SER A 222 -3.80 14.96 -32.22
CA SER A 222 -2.40 14.74 -32.61
C SER A 222 -1.45 14.55 -31.42
N PHE A 223 -1.97 14.35 -30.22
CA PHE A 223 -1.13 14.18 -29.03
C PHE A 223 -0.50 12.80 -29.00
N TRP A 224 0.76 12.76 -28.61
CA TRP A 224 1.50 11.51 -28.49
C TRP A 224 1.33 10.89 -27.10
N GLY A 225 1.08 9.57 -27.06
CA GLY A 225 0.85 8.78 -25.85
C GLY A 225 -0.63 8.41 -25.65
N GLU A 226 -0.87 7.12 -25.42
CA GLU A 226 -2.19 6.51 -25.26
C GLU A 226 -2.99 7.09 -24.09
N ASP A 227 -2.31 7.49 -23.01
CA ASP A 227 -2.93 8.09 -21.84
C ASP A 227 -3.63 9.43 -22.18
N ARG A 228 -3.12 10.18 -23.17
CA ARG A 228 -3.76 11.44 -23.62
C ARG A 228 -5.10 11.16 -24.29
N HIS A 229 -5.14 10.13 -25.14
CA HIS A 229 -6.37 9.72 -25.81
C HIS A 229 -7.39 9.17 -24.80
N PHE A 230 -6.94 8.43 -23.80
CA PHE A 230 -7.80 8.00 -22.69
C PHE A 230 -8.40 9.19 -21.94
N CYS A 231 -7.58 10.16 -21.53
CA CYS A 231 -8.02 11.32 -20.75
C CYS A 231 -9.02 12.19 -21.53
N ILE A 232 -8.73 12.50 -22.80
CA ILE A 232 -9.62 13.27 -23.66
C ILE A 232 -10.95 12.54 -23.86
N ARG A 233 -10.90 11.23 -24.11
CA ARG A 233 -12.10 10.41 -24.26
C ARG A 233 -12.94 10.39 -22.99
N ALA A 234 -12.31 10.21 -21.83
CA ALA A 234 -12.98 10.21 -20.54
C ALA A 234 -13.71 11.54 -20.28
N GLN A 235 -13.04 12.66 -20.50
CA GLN A 235 -13.66 13.98 -20.37
C GLN A 235 -14.80 14.21 -21.38
N ALA A 236 -14.64 13.78 -22.63
CA ALA A 236 -15.68 13.85 -23.65
C ALA A 236 -16.92 12.98 -23.31
N LEU A 237 -16.73 11.91 -22.55
CA LEU A 237 -17.80 11.06 -22.00
C LEU A 237 -18.41 11.61 -20.69
N GLY A 238 -17.92 12.76 -20.19
CA GLY A 238 -18.44 13.43 -19.00
C GLY A 238 -17.80 12.98 -17.68
N PHE A 239 -16.62 12.38 -17.70
CA PHE A 239 -15.86 12.03 -16.50
C PHE A 239 -14.77 13.05 -16.20
N ASN A 240 -14.76 13.59 -14.98
CA ASN A 240 -13.64 14.35 -14.46
C ASN A 240 -12.51 13.40 -14.05
N LEU A 241 -11.29 13.91 -14.10
CA LEU A 241 -10.08 13.16 -13.79
C LEU A 241 -9.49 13.68 -12.48
N PHE A 242 -9.10 12.76 -11.60
CA PHE A 242 -8.60 13.12 -10.27
C PHE A 242 -7.24 12.47 -10.00
N VAL A 243 -6.48 13.07 -9.09
CA VAL A 243 -5.26 12.49 -8.53
C VAL A 243 -5.36 12.47 -7.01
N ASP A 244 -5.03 11.34 -6.40
CA ASP A 244 -4.85 11.17 -4.96
C ASP A 244 -3.37 11.29 -4.59
N THR A 245 -3.09 12.13 -3.59
CA THR A 245 -1.73 12.43 -3.12
C THR A 245 -1.45 11.99 -1.67
N HIS A 246 -2.35 11.23 -1.05
CA HIS A 246 -2.18 10.80 0.35
C HIS A 246 -1.03 9.81 0.53
N TYR A 247 -0.90 8.89 -0.41
CA TYR A 247 0.13 7.86 -0.40
C TYR A 247 0.87 7.82 -1.74
N PRO A 248 1.78 8.76 -2.03
CA PRO A 248 2.52 8.76 -3.29
C PRO A 248 3.23 7.43 -3.53
N ALA A 249 3.07 6.87 -4.73
CA ALA A 249 3.82 5.69 -5.15
C ALA A 249 5.25 6.07 -5.54
N PHE A 250 6.13 5.07 -5.54
CA PHE A 250 7.50 5.21 -5.99
C PHE A 250 7.62 4.69 -7.42
N HIS A 251 8.15 5.51 -8.33
CA HIS A 251 8.38 5.12 -9.72
C HIS A 251 9.84 4.75 -9.93
N ILE A 252 10.09 3.51 -10.36
CA ILE A 252 11.42 3.00 -10.70
C ILE A 252 11.71 3.35 -12.15
N TYR A 253 12.10 4.59 -12.39
CA TYR A 253 12.36 5.07 -13.75
C TYR A 253 13.64 4.47 -14.37
N ARG A 254 14.62 4.10 -13.53
CA ARG A 254 15.86 3.44 -13.95
C ARG A 254 16.32 2.43 -12.92
N GLU A 255 17.23 1.53 -13.31
CA GLU A 255 17.64 0.41 -12.45
C GLU A 255 18.30 0.87 -11.15
N SER A 256 19.06 1.98 -11.20
CA SER A 256 19.65 2.61 -10.02
C SER A 256 18.63 3.13 -8.99
N ASP A 257 17.34 3.23 -9.33
CA ASP A 257 16.29 3.58 -8.37
C ASP A 257 15.77 2.37 -7.56
N CYS A 258 16.19 1.13 -7.89
CA CYS A 258 15.71 -0.10 -7.23
C CYS A 258 16.00 -0.12 -5.72
N GLU A 259 17.18 0.34 -5.30
CA GLU A 259 17.56 0.37 -3.88
C GLU A 259 16.61 1.28 -3.08
N LYS A 260 16.35 2.49 -3.59
CA LYS A 260 15.42 3.43 -2.97
C LYS A 260 13.98 2.94 -3.00
N ALA A 261 13.57 2.25 -4.06
CA ALA A 261 12.26 1.62 -4.14
C ALA A 261 12.10 0.49 -3.12
N GLN A 262 13.16 -0.29 -2.89
CA GLN A 262 13.19 -1.33 -1.87
C GLN A 262 13.11 -0.73 -0.46
N GLU A 263 13.87 0.33 -0.17
CA GLU A 263 13.79 1.07 1.10
C GLU A 263 12.39 1.64 1.32
N PHE A 264 11.82 2.30 0.30
CA PHE A 264 10.44 2.81 0.32
C PHE A 264 9.46 1.69 0.65
N MET A 265 9.53 0.56 -0.07
CA MET A 265 8.63 -0.57 0.12
C MET A 265 8.74 -1.16 1.53
N ILE A 266 9.96 -1.46 2.00
CA ILE A 266 10.20 -2.06 3.33
C ILE A 266 9.69 -1.14 4.43
N ARG A 267 9.98 0.16 4.35
CA ARG A 267 9.53 1.15 5.33
C ARG A 267 8.00 1.16 5.45
N ASN A 268 7.29 1.29 4.33
CA ASN A 268 5.82 1.37 4.35
C ASN A 268 5.17 0.04 4.77
N ILE A 269 5.76 -1.11 4.41
CA ILE A 269 5.29 -2.43 4.89
C ILE A 269 5.49 -2.55 6.40
N LYS A 270 6.65 -2.12 6.93
CA LYS A 270 6.91 -2.11 8.37
C LYS A 270 5.89 -1.26 9.11
N GLU A 271 5.67 -0.01 8.68
CA GLU A 271 4.70 0.90 9.30
C GLU A 271 3.28 0.31 9.33
N LYS A 272 2.86 -0.38 8.25
CA LYS A 272 1.58 -1.10 8.24
C LYS A 272 1.55 -2.23 9.27
N ILE A 273 2.59 -3.07 9.28
CA ILE A 273 2.68 -4.22 10.18
C ILE A 273 2.72 -3.78 11.64
N GLU A 274 3.43 -2.70 11.97
CA GLU A 274 3.47 -2.10 13.31
C GLU A 274 2.07 -1.69 13.77
N LYS A 275 1.30 -1.00 12.92
CA LYS A 275 -0.09 -0.62 13.23
C LYS A 275 -0.99 -1.83 13.43
N ASP A 276 -0.93 -2.81 12.51
CA ASP A 276 -1.75 -4.02 12.58
C ASP A 276 -1.42 -4.86 13.83
N LEU A 277 -0.14 -4.98 14.17
CA LEU A 277 0.32 -5.76 15.30
C LEU A 277 0.12 -5.04 16.63
N PHE A 278 0.26 -3.72 16.69
CA PHE A 278 0.11 -2.98 17.94
C PHE A 278 -1.24 -3.27 18.60
N TYR A 279 -2.32 -3.22 17.82
CA TYR A 279 -3.66 -3.57 18.33
C TYR A 279 -3.72 -5.01 18.86
N LYS A 280 -3.17 -5.96 18.11
CA LYS A 280 -3.18 -7.39 18.47
C LYS A 280 -2.37 -7.69 19.73
N ILE A 281 -1.16 -7.13 19.82
CA ILE A 281 -0.26 -7.25 20.97
C ILE A 281 -0.93 -6.63 22.18
N LYS A 282 -1.51 -5.43 22.03
CA LYS A 282 -2.21 -4.75 23.11
C LYS A 282 -3.32 -5.62 23.69
N VAL A 283 -4.25 -6.08 22.85
CA VAL A 283 -5.35 -6.94 23.30
C VAL A 283 -4.83 -8.26 23.89
N ALA A 284 -3.83 -8.89 23.26
CA ALA A 284 -3.29 -10.16 23.72
C ALA A 284 -2.61 -10.02 25.09
N PHE A 285 -1.59 -9.17 25.21
CA PHE A 285 -0.76 -9.08 26.41
C PHE A 285 -1.43 -8.32 27.56
N GLU A 286 -2.29 -7.33 27.31
CA GLU A 286 -3.07 -6.71 28.39
C GLU A 286 -4.06 -7.72 29.00
N SER A 287 -4.66 -8.60 28.17
CA SER A 287 -5.60 -9.62 28.67
C SER A 287 -4.92 -10.76 29.42
N ILE A 288 -3.78 -11.28 28.95
CA ILE A 288 -3.07 -12.39 29.62
C ILE A 288 -2.22 -11.90 30.79
N GLY A 289 -1.87 -10.61 30.84
CA GLY A 289 -1.06 -10.00 31.89
C GLY A 289 -1.88 -9.35 33.01
N SER A 290 -3.19 -9.15 32.83
CA SER A 290 -4.07 -8.57 33.86
C SER A 290 -4.82 -9.65 34.63
N PHE A 291 -4.73 -9.62 35.96
CA PHE A 291 -5.30 -10.63 36.85
C PHE A 291 -5.78 -10.00 38.15
N ASP A 292 -6.91 -10.47 38.68
CA ASP A 292 -7.39 -10.15 40.02
C ASP A 292 -7.67 -11.44 40.80
N TYR A 293 -7.04 -11.62 41.96
CA TYR A 293 -7.22 -12.84 42.77
C TYR A 293 -8.67 -13.13 43.18
N GLU A 294 -9.57 -12.13 43.19
CA GLU A 294 -10.99 -12.33 43.49
C GLU A 294 -11.81 -12.73 42.25
N LYS A 295 -11.37 -12.32 41.06
CA LYS A 295 -12.15 -12.45 39.82
C LYS A 295 -11.53 -13.38 38.77
N GLY A 296 -10.23 -13.67 38.88
CA GLY A 296 -9.45 -14.33 37.84
C GLY A 296 -9.09 -13.39 36.68
N TYR A 297 -9.00 -13.96 35.48
CA TYR A 297 -8.82 -13.24 34.22
C TYR A 297 -10.20 -12.90 33.63
N GLU A 298 -10.55 -11.62 33.50
CA GLU A 298 -11.89 -11.21 33.04
C GLU A 298 -12.06 -11.30 31.50
N ASP A 299 -11.05 -10.93 30.71
CA ASP A 299 -11.16 -10.76 29.24
C ASP A 299 -10.07 -11.51 28.46
N LEU A 300 -9.78 -12.77 28.84
CA LEU A 300 -8.68 -13.54 28.28
C LEU A 300 -8.78 -13.70 26.74
N SER A 301 -7.87 -13.05 26.01
CA SER A 301 -7.82 -13.09 24.56
C SER A 301 -6.56 -13.78 24.06
N THR A 302 -6.71 -15.00 23.56
CA THR A 302 -5.60 -15.78 22.99
C THR A 302 -5.67 -15.91 21.47
N ALA A 303 -6.59 -15.20 20.82
CA ALA A 303 -6.88 -15.33 19.39
C ALA A 303 -5.69 -14.89 18.50
N TYR A 304 -4.87 -13.96 18.99
CA TYR A 304 -3.74 -13.39 18.25
C TYR A 304 -2.42 -14.15 18.40
N PHE A 305 -2.39 -15.20 19.21
CA PHE A 305 -1.25 -16.12 19.28
C PHE A 305 -1.37 -17.19 18.19
N SER A 306 -0.22 -17.57 17.64
CA SER A 306 -0.09 -18.78 16.83
C SER A 306 -0.55 -20.01 17.63
N ASN A 307 -0.98 -21.08 16.94
CA ASN A 307 -1.53 -22.26 17.61
C ASN A 307 -0.57 -22.85 18.66
N GLN A 308 0.73 -22.89 18.34
CA GLN A 308 1.75 -23.37 19.27
C GLN A 308 1.91 -22.47 20.50
N MET A 309 1.92 -21.15 20.32
CA MET A 309 2.08 -20.20 21.41
C MET A 309 0.83 -20.12 22.28
N ARG A 310 -0.37 -20.23 21.67
CA ARG A 310 -1.65 -20.22 22.37
C ARG A 310 -1.70 -21.29 23.45
N GLN A 311 -1.30 -22.53 23.13
CA GLN A 311 -1.33 -23.61 24.12
C GLN A 311 -0.37 -23.32 25.29
N ARG A 312 0.85 -22.86 24.99
CA ARG A 312 1.83 -22.49 26.03
C ARG A 312 1.32 -21.40 26.97
N VAL A 313 0.66 -20.37 26.42
CA VAL A 313 0.07 -19.29 27.22
C VAL A 313 -1.01 -19.83 28.15
N LEU A 314 -1.90 -20.72 27.66
CA LEU A 314 -2.94 -21.32 28.49
C LEU A 314 -2.36 -22.21 29.60
N ASP A 315 -1.34 -23.00 29.28
CA ASP A 315 -0.67 -23.87 30.26
C ASP A 315 0.02 -23.03 31.36
N GLU A 316 0.66 -21.92 31.00
CA GLU A 316 1.32 -21.01 31.94
C GLU A 316 0.31 -20.28 32.84
N ILE A 317 -0.80 -19.81 32.27
CA ILE A 317 -1.88 -19.20 33.04
C ILE A 317 -2.43 -20.19 34.08
N GLN A 318 -2.64 -21.45 33.67
CA GLN A 318 -3.14 -22.48 34.56
C GLN A 318 -2.14 -22.83 35.67
N SER A 319 -0.84 -22.84 35.37
CA SER A 319 0.22 -23.19 36.32
C SER A 319 0.40 -22.12 37.41
N GLN A 320 0.20 -20.85 37.07
CA GLN A 320 0.38 -19.71 37.98
C GLN A 320 -0.87 -19.39 38.81
N LEU A 321 -2.05 -19.89 38.41
CA LEU A 321 -3.34 -19.47 38.97
C LEU A 321 -3.44 -19.64 40.48
N GLU A 322 -3.14 -20.83 41.01
CA GLU A 322 -3.25 -21.13 42.44
C GLU A 322 -2.32 -20.26 43.29
N ASP A 323 -1.10 -20.02 42.79
CA ASP A 323 -0.11 -19.21 43.49
C ASP A 323 -0.49 -17.72 43.47
N ASN A 324 -0.96 -17.20 42.32
CA ASN A 324 -1.45 -15.83 42.21
C ASN A 324 -2.63 -15.56 43.17
N VAL A 325 -3.55 -16.51 43.31
CA VAL A 325 -4.66 -16.43 44.28
C VAL A 325 -4.13 -16.42 45.72
N ARG A 326 -3.22 -17.34 46.04
CA ARG A 326 -2.61 -17.44 47.38
C ARG A 326 -1.89 -16.16 47.79
N ARG A 327 -1.20 -15.50 46.86
CA ARG A 327 -0.48 -14.24 47.10
C ARG A 327 -1.37 -12.99 47.12
N LYS A 328 -2.66 -13.15 46.81
CA LYS A 328 -3.64 -12.05 46.65
C LYS A 328 -3.17 -11.03 45.60
N LEU A 329 -2.67 -11.53 44.48
CA LEU A 329 -2.17 -10.69 43.39
C LEU A 329 -3.33 -9.94 42.72
N ARG A 330 -3.17 -8.64 42.54
CA ARG A 330 -3.90 -7.84 41.56
C ARG A 330 -2.90 -7.15 40.67
N VAL A 331 -2.98 -7.36 39.37
CA VAL A 331 -2.09 -6.74 38.39
C VAL A 331 -2.89 -6.30 37.18
N LYS A 332 -2.55 -5.12 36.68
CA LYS A 332 -3.03 -4.60 35.40
C LYS A 332 -1.84 -4.42 34.48
N ALA A 333 -1.87 -5.11 33.36
CA ALA A 333 -0.91 -4.98 32.28
C ALA A 333 -1.36 -3.90 31.29
N ASN A 334 -0.43 -3.03 30.87
CA ASN A 334 -0.62 -2.07 29.80
C ASN A 334 0.49 -2.25 28.76
N VAL A 335 0.13 -2.18 27.48
CA VAL A 335 1.09 -2.26 26.37
C VAL A 335 1.25 -0.90 25.70
N TYR A 336 2.50 -0.51 25.45
CA TYR A 336 2.83 0.73 24.75
C TYR A 336 3.79 0.51 23.60
N GLY A 337 3.49 1.17 22.47
CA GLY A 337 4.26 1.10 21.24
C GLY A 337 4.31 -0.30 20.60
N CYS A 338 4.71 -0.34 19.34
CA CYS A 338 5.12 -1.56 18.64
C CYS A 338 6.05 -1.13 17.51
N GLN A 339 7.24 -1.71 17.45
CA GLN A 339 8.21 -1.42 16.38
C GLN A 339 8.70 -2.72 15.76
N VAL A 340 8.84 -2.75 14.43
CA VAL A 340 9.40 -3.89 13.70
C VAL A 340 10.91 -3.75 13.64
N LYS A 341 11.59 -4.46 14.55
CA LYS A 341 13.05 -4.56 14.60
C LYS A 341 13.58 -5.22 13.33
N GLU A 342 13.04 -6.40 13.00
CA GLU A 342 13.46 -7.19 11.82
C GLU A 342 12.24 -7.78 11.11
N ILE A 343 12.31 -7.89 9.78
CA ILE A 343 11.27 -8.57 9.01
C ILE A 343 11.85 -9.27 7.79
N SER A 344 11.43 -10.52 7.60
CA SER A 344 11.69 -11.30 6.41
C SER A 344 10.38 -11.50 5.64
N LEU A 345 10.20 -10.73 4.57
CA LEU A 345 9.00 -10.83 3.72
C LEU A 345 8.86 -12.22 3.07
N LYS A 346 10.00 -12.81 2.67
CA LYS A 346 10.06 -14.17 2.12
C LYS A 346 9.87 -15.23 3.19
N GLY A 347 10.46 -15.02 4.36
CA GLY A 347 10.34 -15.93 5.50
C GLY A 347 8.97 -15.87 6.16
N GLN A 348 8.16 -14.84 5.89
CA GLN A 348 6.88 -14.59 6.54
C GLN A 348 7.01 -14.53 8.06
N LYS A 349 8.12 -13.94 8.53
CA LYS A 349 8.47 -13.80 9.95
C LYS A 349 9.04 -12.42 10.23
N GLY A 350 8.89 -11.95 11.46
CA GLY A 350 9.52 -10.74 11.94
C GLY A 350 9.77 -10.77 13.44
N ILE A 351 10.57 -9.82 13.91
CA ILE A 351 10.80 -9.54 15.32
C ILE A 351 10.27 -8.15 15.58
N ILE A 352 9.41 -8.05 16.58
CA ILE A 352 8.86 -6.79 17.06
C ILE A 352 9.32 -6.50 18.48
N THR A 353 9.36 -5.21 18.81
CA THR A 353 9.60 -4.71 20.17
C THR A 353 8.40 -3.91 20.66
N PHE A 354 8.07 -4.03 21.94
CA PHE A 354 7.02 -3.25 22.60
C PHE A 354 7.31 -3.12 24.10
N MET A 355 6.66 -2.16 24.77
CA MET A 355 6.73 -2.01 26.22
C MET A 355 5.56 -2.71 26.89
N LEU A 356 5.83 -3.45 27.97
CA LEU A 356 4.82 -4.03 28.86
C LEU A 356 5.00 -3.45 30.26
N GLU A 357 3.98 -2.76 30.74
CA GLU A 357 3.94 -2.19 32.08
C GLU A 357 2.95 -2.96 32.94
N ASN A 358 3.41 -3.46 34.09
CA ASN A 358 2.58 -4.13 35.08
C ASN A 358 2.47 -3.25 36.32
N ASN A 359 1.26 -2.81 36.61
CA ASN A 359 0.94 -2.08 37.84
C ASN A 359 0.07 -2.96 38.73
N GLY A 360 0.46 -3.16 39.97
CA GLY A 360 -0.25 -4.11 40.82
C GLY A 360 -0.08 -3.94 42.31
N VAL A 361 -0.78 -4.81 43.04
CA VAL A 361 -0.70 -4.98 44.48
C VAL A 361 -0.52 -6.46 44.77
N GLU A 362 0.47 -6.79 45.60
CA GLU A 362 0.72 -8.15 46.09
C GLU A 362 0.85 -8.09 47.61
N GLY A 363 0.04 -8.88 48.34
CA GLY A 363 0.10 -8.93 49.81
C GLY A 363 -0.10 -7.58 50.53
N GLY A 364 -0.67 -6.56 49.86
CA GLY A 364 -0.87 -5.20 50.39
C GLY A 364 0.22 -4.20 49.99
N SER A 365 1.27 -4.62 49.28
CA SER A 365 2.33 -3.74 48.76
C SER A 365 2.08 -3.43 47.29
N THR A 366 2.22 -2.16 46.90
CA THR A 366 2.12 -1.73 45.49
C THR A 366 3.44 -1.97 44.75
N PHE A 367 3.35 -2.36 43.49
CA PHE A 367 4.49 -2.41 42.58
C PHE A 367 4.13 -1.83 41.21
N SER A 368 5.15 -1.34 40.52
CA SER A 368 5.10 -0.90 39.12
C SER A 368 6.37 -1.37 38.45
N GLU A 369 6.23 -2.15 37.38
CA GLU A 369 7.36 -2.71 36.65
C GLU A 369 7.15 -2.54 35.15
N THR A 370 8.18 -2.07 34.47
CA THR A 370 8.13 -1.85 33.03
C THR A 370 9.19 -2.70 32.34
N PHE A 371 8.79 -3.40 31.29
CA PHE A 371 9.60 -4.34 30.55
C PHE A 371 9.69 -3.94 29.09
N LEU A 372 10.90 -3.99 28.53
CA LEU A 372 11.08 -4.03 27.08
C LEU A 372 10.91 -5.48 26.64
N CYS A 373 9.92 -5.73 25.79
CA CYS A 373 9.61 -7.05 25.27
C CYS A 373 9.98 -7.16 23.80
N GLU A 374 10.44 -8.36 23.42
CA GLU A 374 10.55 -8.80 22.04
C GLU A 374 9.61 -9.97 21.78
N SER A 375 9.08 -10.03 20.56
CA SER A 375 8.23 -11.13 20.11
C SER A 375 8.55 -11.49 18.66
N GLU A 376 8.75 -12.78 18.39
CA GLU A 376 8.69 -13.30 17.03
C GLU A 376 7.22 -13.29 16.60
N VAL A 377 6.96 -12.74 15.42
CA VAL A 377 5.67 -12.80 14.75
C VAL A 377 5.80 -13.59 13.47
N ILE A 378 4.78 -14.39 13.16
CA ILE A 378 4.70 -15.20 11.95
C ILE A 378 3.45 -14.82 11.16
N LYS A 379 3.51 -14.87 9.83
CA LYS A 379 2.36 -14.64 8.97
C LYS A 379 1.76 -15.98 8.56
N GLU A 380 0.47 -16.16 8.85
CA GLU A 380 -0.32 -17.30 8.38
C GLU A 380 -1.48 -16.77 7.52
N GLY A 381 -1.48 -17.14 6.23
CA GLY A 381 -2.39 -16.54 5.26
C GLY A 381 -2.13 -15.04 5.11
N ASN A 382 -3.14 -14.21 5.41
CA ASN A 382 -3.04 -12.75 5.35
C ASN A 382 -2.79 -12.09 6.72
N GLU A 383 -2.74 -12.88 7.79
CA GLU A 383 -2.70 -12.37 9.17
C GLU A 383 -1.37 -12.65 9.85
N TRP A 384 -0.89 -11.68 10.63
CA TRP A 384 0.25 -11.85 11.52
C TRP A 384 -0.19 -12.29 12.92
N PHE A 385 0.56 -13.24 13.48
CA PHE A 385 0.31 -13.86 14.78
C PHE A 385 1.56 -13.78 15.67
N ILE A 386 1.33 -13.66 16.97
CA ILE A 386 2.34 -13.66 18.02
C ILE A 386 2.83 -15.11 18.20
N HIS A 387 4.13 -15.34 18.04
CA HIS A 387 4.75 -16.67 18.06
C HIS A 387 5.68 -16.91 19.25
N SER A 388 6.22 -15.84 19.84
CA SER A 388 6.97 -15.91 21.09
C SER A 388 6.77 -14.65 21.94
N LEU A 389 7.26 -14.70 23.18
CA LEU A 389 7.46 -13.52 24.02
C LEU A 389 8.78 -13.71 24.77
N SER A 390 9.62 -12.67 24.76
CA SER A 390 10.81 -12.59 25.59
C SER A 390 10.92 -11.21 26.21
N VAL A 391 11.16 -11.15 27.53
CA VAL A 391 11.57 -9.91 28.20
C VAL A 391 13.05 -9.69 27.92
N VAL A 392 13.37 -8.58 27.26
CA VAL A 392 14.73 -8.21 26.89
C VAL A 392 15.39 -7.44 28.01
N ASP A 393 14.65 -6.51 28.63
CA ASP A 393 15.16 -5.66 29.69
C ASP A 393 14.03 -5.26 30.66
N LYS A 394 14.41 -4.95 31.90
CA LYS A 394 13.53 -4.32 32.90
C LYS A 394 13.93 -2.87 33.04
N ILE A 395 13.05 -1.97 32.60
CA ILE A 395 13.31 -0.54 32.64
C ILE A 395 13.01 -0.03 34.05
N GLY A 396 14.03 0.47 34.75
CA GLY A 396 13.88 1.20 36.01
C GLY A 396 13.31 2.61 35.80
N ASP A 397 12.91 3.28 36.89
CA ASP A 397 12.21 4.58 36.86
C ASP A 397 12.76 5.59 35.82
N MET A 398 11.89 5.90 34.84
CA MET A 398 11.85 6.97 33.82
C MET A 398 12.60 6.90 32.48
N ASP A 399 11.86 7.38 31.46
CA ASP A 399 12.23 7.89 30.12
C ASP A 399 12.77 6.89 29.07
N TYR A 400 11.92 5.96 28.62
CA TYR A 400 12.08 5.30 27.32
C TYR A 400 10.96 5.71 26.35
N LYS A 401 11.25 6.66 25.45
CA LYS A 401 10.34 7.03 24.36
C LYS A 401 10.44 5.99 23.24
N ILE A 402 9.67 4.91 23.32
CA ILE A 402 9.26 4.21 22.09
C ILE A 402 8.24 5.13 21.43
N GLY A 403 8.61 5.72 20.29
CA GLY A 403 7.93 6.86 19.69
C GLY A 403 6.41 6.82 19.79
N ASN A 404 5.85 7.75 20.58
CA ASN A 404 4.44 8.08 20.54
C ASN A 404 4.09 8.51 19.11
N THR A 405 3.37 7.66 18.39
CA THR A 405 2.39 8.18 17.44
C THR A 405 1.08 8.31 18.21
N ASP A 406 0.96 9.44 18.92
CA ASP A 406 -0.33 9.96 19.36
C ASP A 406 -1.17 10.22 18.09
N VAL A 407 -1.89 9.22 17.63
CA VAL A 407 -3.09 9.46 16.82
C VAL A 407 -4.16 9.90 17.80
N SER A 408 -4.12 11.19 18.13
CA SER A 408 -5.25 11.87 18.73
C SER A 408 -6.43 11.77 17.75
N LEU A 409 -7.34 10.85 18.04
CA LEU A 409 -8.70 10.88 17.51
C LEU A 409 -9.41 12.07 18.18
N ASP A 410 -9.23 13.26 17.63
CA ASP A 410 -9.99 14.44 18.06
C ASP A 410 -11.42 14.32 17.51
N TYR A 411 -12.24 13.52 18.18
CA TYR A 411 -13.69 13.62 18.10
C TYR A 411 -14.13 14.83 18.93
N ARG A 412 -14.20 16.01 18.31
CA ARG A 412 -15.06 17.09 18.81
C ARG A 412 -16.30 17.21 17.94
N HIS A 413 -17.39 16.68 18.49
CA HIS A 413 -18.74 17.11 18.19
C HIS A 413 -18.96 18.54 18.72
N ASN A 414 -19.67 19.33 17.89
CA ASN A 414 -20.61 20.41 18.22
C ASN A 414 -20.13 21.54 19.14
N GLU A 415 -19.96 22.73 18.55
CA GLU A 415 -21.00 23.78 18.51
C GLU A 415 -20.89 24.61 17.24
#